data_AF-A0A3B9JGY0-F1
#
_entry.id   AF-A0A3B9JGY0-F1
#
_cell.length_a   1.000
_cell.length_b   1.000
_cell.length_c   1.000
_cell.angle_alpha   90.00
_cell.angle_beta   90.00
_cell.angle_gamma   90.00
#
_symmetry.space_group_name_H-M   'P 1'
#
loop_
_entity.id
_entity.type
_entity.pdbx_description
1 polymer ?
#
loop_
_entity_poly.entity_id
_entity_poly.type
_entity_poly.pdbx_seq_one_letter_code
_entity_poly.pdbx_strand_id
1 'polypeptide(L)'
;MTKKVSPTKFKALLVAYKDLDPEIFTELSNQFIATIKDPSDVIDSLGVSERSAVGLSYRIALYKKWFKDASLEKLSQGYQLGIIEIPSSYGSETESFIKDFDEIFGDHVLIVNTEEF
;
A
#
# COMPACT_ATOMS: atom_id res chain seq x y z
N MET A 1 8.26 28.25 21.38
CA MET A 1 7.37 27.16 20.94
C MET A 1 8.07 26.37 19.85
N THR A 2 8.74 25.28 20.19
CA THR A 2 9.40 24.40 19.22
C THR A 2 8.36 23.39 18.75
N LYS A 3 7.91 23.50 17.49
CA LYS A 3 7.12 22.45 16.84
C LYS A 3 7.93 21.16 16.91
N LYS A 4 7.48 20.19 17.71
CA LYS A 4 7.89 18.78 17.55
C LYS A 4 7.36 18.34 16.20
N VAL A 5 8.19 18.40 15.17
CA VAL A 5 7.94 17.66 13.94
C VAL A 5 8.28 16.22 14.30
N SER A 6 7.28 15.36 14.49
CA SER A 6 7.53 13.92 14.41
C SER A 6 8.08 13.70 13.00
N PRO A 7 9.30 13.16 12.83
CA PRO A 7 9.76 12.83 11.50
C PRO A 7 8.87 11.67 11.05
N THR A 8 7.93 11.93 10.15
CA THR A 8 7.30 10.89 9.35
C THR A 8 8.43 10.00 8.85
N LYS A 9 8.37 8.70 9.13
CA LYS A 9 9.41 7.73 8.79
C LYS A 9 9.05 6.96 7.53
N PHE A 10 7.75 6.73 7.31
CA PHE A 10 7.24 5.93 6.23
C PHE A 10 5.94 6.52 5.69
N LYS A 11 5.77 6.41 4.38
CA LYS A 11 4.52 6.65 3.67
C LYS A 11 4.03 5.33 3.09
N ALA A 12 2.79 4.96 3.37
CA ALA A 12 2.17 3.77 2.82
C ALA A 12 1.21 4.16 1.69
N LEU A 13 1.27 3.43 0.58
CA LEU A 13 0.35 3.55 -0.55
C LEU A 13 -0.44 2.26 -0.71
N LEU A 14 -1.74 2.38 -0.92
CA LEU A 14 -2.58 1.29 -1.43
C LEU A 14 -2.72 1.45 -2.95
N VAL A 15 -2.22 0.47 -3.70
CA VAL A 15 -2.30 0.46 -5.15
C VAL A 15 -3.26 -0.64 -5.59
N ALA A 16 -4.32 -0.27 -6.30
CA ALA A 16 -5.21 -1.23 -6.95
C ALA A 16 -4.72 -1.51 -8.37
N TYR A 17 -4.76 -2.76 -8.80
CA TYR A 17 -4.39 -3.14 -10.15
C TYR A 17 -5.28 -4.25 -10.73
N LYS A 18 -5.47 -4.24 -12.05
CA LYS A 18 -6.17 -5.29 -12.82
C LYS A 18 -5.70 -5.31 -14.27
N ASP A 19 -5.81 -6.47 -14.91
CA ASP A 19 -5.55 -6.65 -16.34
C ASP A 19 -4.19 -6.10 -16.80
N LEU A 20 -3.13 -6.36 -16.03
CA LEU A 20 -1.76 -5.96 -16.37
C LEU A 20 -1.04 -7.04 -17.14
N ASP A 21 -0.22 -6.63 -18.12
CA ASP A 21 0.72 -7.52 -18.77
C ASP A 21 1.73 -8.08 -17.75
N PRO A 22 2.23 -9.32 -17.93
CA PRO A 22 3.11 -9.97 -16.97
C PRO A 22 4.39 -9.18 -16.65
N GLU A 23 4.95 -8.47 -17.65
CA GLU A 23 6.14 -7.64 -17.48
C GLU A 23 5.84 -6.42 -16.59
N ILE A 24 4.74 -5.72 -16.87
CA ILE A 24 4.28 -4.55 -16.09
C ILE A 24 3.92 -4.95 -14.66
N PHE A 25 3.22 -6.08 -14.50
CA PHE A 25 2.93 -6.63 -13.18
C PHE A 25 4.21 -6.95 -12.40
N THR A 26 5.23 -7.50 -13.06
CA THR A 26 6.51 -7.82 -12.42
C THR A 26 7.19 -6.55 -11.92
N GLU A 27 7.24 -5.49 -12.73
CA GLU A 27 7.81 -4.20 -12.33
C GLU A 27 7.07 -3.58 -11.14
N LEU A 28 5.73 -3.55 -11.19
CA LEU A 28 4.90 -3.00 -10.14
C LEU A 28 5.00 -3.82 -8.83
N SER A 29 4.91 -5.15 -8.93
CA SER A 29 4.91 -6.05 -7.77
C SER A 29 6.21 -6.07 -6.99
N ASN A 30 7.34 -5.75 -7.64
CA ASN A 30 8.63 -5.57 -6.96
C ASN A 30 8.63 -4.42 -5.94
N GLN A 31 7.68 -3.49 -6.03
CA GLN A 31 7.52 -2.40 -5.07
C GLN A 31 6.62 -2.80 -3.88
N PHE A 32 5.89 -3.91 -3.98
CA PHE A 32 4.94 -4.32 -2.95
C PHE A 32 5.63 -4.98 -1.76
N ILE A 33 5.33 -4.47 -0.57
CA ILE A 33 5.67 -5.15 0.69
C ILE A 33 4.61 -6.18 1.09
N ALA A 34 3.40 -6.06 0.53
CA ALA A 34 2.31 -7.02 0.73
C ALA A 34 1.30 -6.94 -0.42
N THR A 35 0.57 -8.03 -0.66
CA THR A 35 -0.59 -8.06 -1.56
C THR A 35 -1.86 -8.42 -0.79
N ILE A 36 -3.00 -8.00 -1.32
CA ILE A 36 -4.34 -8.31 -0.81
C ILE A 36 -5.13 -8.81 -2.01
N LYS A 37 -5.51 -10.09 -1.99
CA LYS A 37 -6.24 -10.73 -3.08
C LYS A 37 -7.69 -11.01 -2.69
N ASP A 38 -7.94 -11.17 -1.39
CA ASP A 38 -9.24 -11.52 -0.86
C ASP A 38 -9.63 -10.62 0.34
N PRO A 39 -10.92 -10.36 0.56
CA PRO A 39 -11.40 -9.60 1.72
C PRO A 39 -10.91 -10.15 3.07
N SER A 40 -10.72 -11.46 3.18
CA SER A 40 -10.19 -12.11 4.39
C SER A 40 -8.78 -11.63 4.75
N ASP A 41 -7.94 -11.34 3.76
CA ASP A 41 -6.57 -10.85 3.96
C ASP A 41 -6.52 -9.53 4.73
N VAL A 42 -7.59 -8.75 4.64
CA VAL A 42 -7.79 -7.48 5.35
C VAL A 42 -8.41 -7.75 6.72
N ILE A 43 -9.48 -8.54 6.78
CA ILE A 43 -10.25 -8.79 8.00
C ILE A 43 -9.40 -9.50 9.06
N ASP A 44 -8.61 -10.49 8.66
CA ASP A 44 -7.75 -11.27 9.57
C ASP A 44 -6.65 -10.41 10.20
N SER A 45 -6.23 -9.35 9.51
CA SER A 45 -5.21 -8.42 10.00
C SER A 45 -5.72 -7.46 11.09
N LEU A 46 -7.05 -7.30 11.23
CA LEU A 46 -7.65 -6.40 12.22
C LEU A 46 -7.46 -6.88 13.67
N GLY A 47 -7.23 -8.18 13.86
CA GLY A 47 -6.98 -8.81 15.16
C GLY A 47 -5.51 -8.82 15.58
N VAL A 48 -4.58 -8.37 14.74
CA VAL A 48 -3.15 -8.37 15.04
C VAL A 48 -2.86 -7.30 16.10
N SER A 49 -2.44 -7.75 17.29
CA SER A 49 -2.04 -6.85 18.37
C SER A 49 -0.61 -6.34 18.18
N GLU A 50 -0.33 -5.12 18.65
CA GLU A 50 1.03 -4.53 18.74
C GLU A 50 2.03 -5.44 19.48
N ARG A 51 1.55 -6.36 20.33
CA ARG A 51 2.41 -7.26 21.10
C ARG A 51 2.85 -8.51 20.33
N SER A 52 2.12 -8.86 19.27
CA SER A 52 2.32 -10.11 18.51
C SER A 52 3.12 -9.92 17.21
N ALA A 53 3.18 -8.69 16.68
CA ALA A 53 3.89 -8.38 15.46
C ALA A 53 4.94 -7.30 15.72
N VAL A 54 6.11 -7.42 15.10
CA VAL A 54 7.21 -6.45 15.19
C VAL A 54 7.78 -6.18 13.80
N GLY A 55 8.32 -4.98 13.58
CA GLY A 55 8.96 -4.64 12.31
C GLY A 55 7.96 -4.56 11.15
N LEU A 56 8.30 -5.16 10.00
CA LEU A 56 7.52 -5.04 8.76
C LEU A 56 6.13 -5.69 8.86
N SER A 57 6.01 -6.87 9.51
CA SER A 57 4.72 -7.55 9.64
C SER A 57 3.71 -6.76 10.47
N TYR A 58 4.19 -6.04 11.49
CA TYR A 58 3.38 -5.10 12.26
C TYR A 58 2.87 -3.95 11.38
N ARG A 59 3.76 -3.34 10.60
CA ARG A 59 3.40 -2.23 9.70
C ARG A 59 2.43 -2.67 8.61
N ILE A 60 2.62 -3.84 8.00
CA ILE A 60 1.68 -4.41 7.03
C ILE A 60 0.28 -4.58 7.65
N ALA A 61 0.18 -5.13 8.87
CA ALA A 61 -1.10 -5.30 9.54
C ALA A 61 -1.76 -3.94 9.86
N LEU A 62 -0.96 -2.94 10.26
CA LEU A 62 -1.42 -1.58 10.48
C LEU A 62 -1.95 -0.94 9.18
N TYR A 63 -1.21 -1.07 8.08
CA TYR A 63 -1.61 -0.52 6.78
C TYR A 63 -2.89 -1.19 6.26
N LYS A 64 -3.01 -2.52 6.36
CA LYS A 64 -4.24 -3.23 6.01
C LYS A 64 -5.44 -2.74 6.84
N LYS A 65 -5.23 -2.42 8.12
CA LYS A 65 -6.26 -1.83 8.98
C LYS A 65 -6.66 -0.42 8.53
N TRP A 66 -5.70 0.44 8.20
CA TRP A 66 -5.97 1.79 7.68
C TRP A 66 -6.70 1.77 6.34
N PHE A 67 -6.27 0.89 5.44
CA PHE A 67 -6.79 0.74 4.10
C PHE A 67 -8.04 -0.14 4.01
N LYS A 68 -8.62 -0.56 5.13
CA LYS A 68 -9.66 -1.58 5.16
C LYS A 68 -10.81 -1.28 4.22
N ASP A 69 -11.47 -0.13 4.38
CA ASP A 69 -12.70 0.16 3.65
C ASP A 69 -12.41 0.35 2.15
N ALA A 70 -11.32 1.07 1.82
CA ALA A 70 -10.83 1.23 0.45
C ALA A 70 -10.47 -0.12 -0.21
N SER A 71 -9.87 -1.03 0.55
CA SER A 71 -9.50 -2.36 0.06
C SER A 71 -10.75 -3.18 -0.27
N LEU A 72 -11.71 -3.21 0.64
CA LEU A 72 -12.96 -3.95 0.44
C LEU A 72 -13.75 -3.42 -0.76
N GLU A 73 -13.79 -2.10 -0.93
CA GLU A 73 -14.45 -1.48 -2.08
C GLU A 73 -13.80 -1.90 -3.39
N LYS A 74 -12.47 -1.79 -3.51
CA LYS A 74 -11.75 -2.11 -4.76
C LYS A 74 -11.73 -3.60 -5.09
N LEU A 75 -11.63 -4.47 -4.09
CA LEU A 75 -11.78 -5.92 -4.27
C LEU A 75 -13.17 -6.24 -4.85
N SER A 76 -14.24 -5.56 -4.39
CA SER A 76 -15.59 -5.76 -4.95
C SER A 76 -15.73 -5.31 -6.41
N GLN A 77 -14.85 -4.43 -6.87
CA GLN A 77 -14.76 -3.94 -8.25
C GLN A 77 -13.87 -4.86 -9.14
N GLY A 78 -13.35 -5.97 -8.59
CA GLY A 78 -12.52 -6.94 -9.30
C GLY A 78 -11.03 -6.61 -9.37
N TYR A 79 -10.56 -5.62 -8.60
CA TYR A 79 -9.15 -5.29 -8.52
C TYR A 79 -8.43 -6.23 -7.54
N GLN A 80 -7.14 -6.43 -7.76
CA GLN A 80 -6.19 -6.88 -6.73
C GLN A 80 -5.47 -5.67 -6.15
N LEU A 81 -4.88 -5.81 -4.95
CA LEU A 81 -4.23 -4.69 -4.28
C LEU A 81 -2.81 -5.03 -3.86
N GLY A 82 -1.93 -4.03 -3.93
CA GLY A 82 -0.60 -4.04 -3.37
C GLY A 82 -0.42 -2.91 -2.35
N ILE A 83 0.36 -3.16 -1.31
CA ILE A 83 0.79 -2.14 -0.36
C ILE A 83 2.25 -1.82 -0.65
N ILE A 84 2.55 -0.55 -0.84
CA ILE A 84 3.92 -0.02 -0.99
C ILE A 84 4.26 0.80 0.25
N GLU A 85 5.46 0.61 0.77
CA GLU A 85 6.00 1.45 1.85
C GLU A 85 7.20 2.23 1.33
N ILE A 86 7.15 3.54 1.48
CA ILE A 86 8.17 4.47 1.02
C ILE A 86 8.85 5.09 2.25
N PRO A 87 10.12 4.77 2.51
CA PRO A 87 10.88 5.41 3.58
C PRO A 87 11.11 6.89 3.27
N SER A 88 10.93 7.76 4.26
CA SER A 88 11.07 9.22 4.09
C SER A 88 12.49 9.66 3.70
N SER A 89 13.51 8.82 3.92
CA SER A 89 14.89 9.06 3.50
C SER A 89 15.19 8.76 2.02
N TYR A 90 14.29 8.06 1.32
CA TYR A 90 14.45 7.63 -0.09
C TYR A 90 13.30 8.08 -1.01
N GLY A 91 12.36 8.88 -0.49
CA GLY A 91 10.97 8.92 -0.97
C GLY A 91 10.67 9.59 -2.31
N SER A 92 11.64 10.11 -3.06
CA SER A 92 11.34 10.76 -4.34
C SER A 92 11.19 9.78 -5.50
N GLU A 93 12.01 8.74 -5.60
CA GLU A 93 12.05 7.87 -6.79
C GLU A 93 10.90 6.86 -6.82
N THR A 94 10.68 6.10 -5.73
CA THR A 94 9.56 5.14 -5.65
C THR A 94 8.21 5.86 -5.75
N GLU A 95 8.07 7.04 -5.14
CA GLU A 95 6.81 7.80 -5.25
C GLU A 95 6.58 8.31 -6.67
N SER A 96 7.63 8.80 -7.35
CA SER A 96 7.51 9.25 -8.75
C SER A 96 7.16 8.09 -9.66
N PHE A 97 7.85 6.94 -9.52
CA PHE A 97 7.58 5.74 -10.30
C PHE A 97 6.12 5.27 -10.19
N ILE A 98 5.55 5.26 -8.98
CA ILE A 98 4.16 4.81 -8.79
C ILE A 98 3.15 5.83 -9.32
N LYS A 99 3.45 7.13 -9.23
CA LYS A 99 2.63 8.16 -9.88
C LYS A 99 2.69 8.06 -11.41
N ASP A 100 3.86 7.79 -11.97
CA ASP A 100 4.01 7.57 -13.41
C ASP A 100 3.18 6.35 -13.83
N PHE A 101 3.17 5.26 -13.05
CA PHE A 101 2.33 4.09 -13.33
C PHE A 101 0.82 4.40 -13.26
N ASP A 102 0.39 5.17 -12.25
CA ASP A 102 -1.00 5.63 -12.11
C ASP A 102 -1.43 6.48 -13.32
N GLU A 103 -0.57 7.40 -13.77
CA GLU A 103 -0.84 8.24 -14.95
C GLU A 103 -0.81 7.47 -16.28
N ILE A 104 0.15 6.54 -16.45
CA ILE A 104 0.34 5.79 -17.69
C ILE A 104 -0.75 4.73 -17.86
N PHE A 105 -1.11 4.02 -16.79
CA PHE A 105 -1.98 2.84 -16.84
C PHE A 105 -3.41 3.12 -16.36
N GLY A 106 -3.69 4.29 -15.75
CA GLY A 106 -5.02 4.78 -15.44
C GLY A 106 -5.89 3.75 -14.72
N ASP A 107 -7.04 3.37 -15.30
CA ASP A 107 -7.98 2.42 -14.69
C ASP A 107 -7.38 1.03 -14.38
N HIS A 108 -6.18 0.71 -14.87
CA HIS A 108 -5.45 -0.54 -14.61
C HIS A 108 -4.53 -0.47 -13.40
N VAL A 109 -4.07 0.71 -12.98
CA VAL A 109 -3.25 0.93 -11.77
C VAL A 109 -3.72 2.22 -11.11
N LEU A 110 -4.24 2.11 -9.89
CA LEU A 110 -4.80 3.25 -9.16
C LEU A 110 -4.16 3.40 -7.79
N ILE A 111 -3.63 4.58 -7.47
CA ILE A 111 -3.33 4.92 -6.06
C ILE A 111 -4.66 5.21 -5.36
N VAL A 112 -5.10 4.28 -4.51
CA VAL A 112 -6.41 4.33 -3.88
C VAL A 112 -6.38 5.12 -2.59
N ASN A 113 -5.31 4.99 -1.80
CA ASN A 113 -5.17 5.69 -0.54
C ASN A 113 -3.70 5.85 -0.14
N THR A 114 -3.43 6.84 0.71
CA THR A 114 -2.09 7.20 1.19
C THR A 114 -2.14 7.51 2.67
N GLU A 115 -1.23 6.94 3.45
CA GLU A 115 -1.12 7.17 4.90
C GLU A 115 0.33 7.40 5.32
N GLU A 116 0.55 8.19 6.37
CA GLU A 116 1.87 8.58 6.87
C GLU A 116 2.10 8.10 8.32
N PHE A 117 3.29 7.54 8.60
CA PHE A 117 3.68 6.95 9.89
C PHE A 117 5.07 7.40 10.34
#